data_AF-A0A507BSF3-F1
#
_entry.id   AF-A0A507BSF3-F1
#
_cell.length_a   1.000
_cell.length_b   1.000
_cell.length_c   1.000
_cell.angle_alpha   90.00
_cell.angle_beta   90.00
_cell.angle_gamma   90.00
#
_symmetry.space_group_name_H-M   'P 1'
#
loop_
_entity.id
_entity.type
_entity.pdbx_description
1 polymer ?
#
loop_
_entity_poly.entity_id
_entity_poly.type
_entity_poly.pdbx_seq_one_letter_code
_entity_poly.pdbx_strand_id
1 'polypeptide(L)'
;MSRATSFAAQFGIIALVYLATLFHTQLVPSLSLPAWIDQIAPLPWWCLVTFGSYSLGSIGFALVSFPDAPKSAFDSLMTEIDMARAELSKKGVDVS
;
A
#
# COMPACT_ATOMS: atom_id res chain seq x y z
N MET A 1 28.31 -4.60 -9.19
CA MET A 1 27.21 -4.79 -8.21
C MET A 1 26.06 -3.88 -8.62
N SER A 2 24.84 -4.42 -8.78
CA SER A 2 23.69 -3.59 -9.14
C SER A 2 23.32 -2.71 -7.94
N ARG A 3 22.89 -1.47 -8.19
CA ARG A 3 22.52 -0.52 -7.14
C ARG A 3 21.50 -1.11 -6.16
N ALA A 4 20.62 -1.99 -6.64
CA ALA A 4 19.63 -2.69 -5.84
C ALA A 4 20.25 -3.54 -4.72
N THR A 5 21.36 -4.26 -4.99
CA THR A 5 22.04 -5.07 -3.97
C THR A 5 22.66 -4.19 -2.89
N SER A 6 23.23 -3.04 -3.26
CA SER A 6 23.79 -2.09 -2.29
C SER A 6 22.72 -1.48 -1.39
N PHE A 7 21.55 -1.11 -1.94
CA PHE A 7 20.43 -0.62 -1.14
C PHE A 7 19.89 -1.67 -0.18
N ALA A 8 19.71 -2.91 -0.64
CA ALA A 8 19.24 -4.00 0.21
C ALA A 8 20.21 -4.31 1.35
N ALA A 9 21.52 -4.35 1.06
CA ALA A 9 22.54 -4.56 2.07
C ALA A 9 22.56 -3.43 3.10
N GLN A 10 22.48 -2.18 2.65
CA GLN A 10 22.50 -1.01 3.52
C GLN A 10 21.25 -0.93 4.41
N PHE A 11 20.07 -1.24 3.85
CA PHE A 11 18.84 -1.38 4.63
C PHE A 11 18.94 -2.50 5.66
N GLY A 12 19.49 -3.65 5.29
CA GLY A 12 19.69 -4.78 6.20
C GLY A 12 20.63 -4.44 7.36
N ILE A 13 21.73 -3.72 7.10
CA ILE A 13 22.65 -3.25 8.16
C ILE A 13 21.93 -2.29 9.11
N ILE A 14 21.19 -1.32 8.58
CA ILE A 14 20.44 -0.34 9.40
C ILE A 14 19.38 -1.06 10.25
N ALA A 15 18.65 -2.02 9.68
CA ALA A 15 17.66 -2.81 10.39
C ALA A 15 18.30 -3.65 11.52
N LEU A 16 19.46 -4.25 11.28
CA LEU A 16 20.21 -4.99 12.30
C LEU A 16 20.67 -4.09 13.45
N VAL A 17 21.20 -2.90 13.14
CA VAL A 17 21.58 -1.90 14.16
C VAL A 17 20.36 -1.46 14.97
N TYR A 18 19.24 -1.19 14.31
CA TYR A 18 17.99 -0.82 14.97
C TYR A 18 17.49 -1.90 15.93
N LEU A 19 17.46 -3.16 15.50
CA LEU A 19 17.09 -4.29 16.36
C LEU A 19 18.07 -4.46 17.52
N ALA A 20 19.38 -4.30 17.28
CA ALA A 20 20.38 -4.35 18.33
C ALA A 20 20.17 -3.23 19.38
N THR A 21 19.79 -2.01 18.97
CA THR A 21 19.45 -0.93 19.91
C THR A 21 18.14 -1.20 20.67
N LEU A 22 17.16 -1.82 20.02
CA LEU A 22 15.87 -2.17 20.65
C LEU A 22 16.04 -3.24 21.73
N PHE A 23 16.92 -4.22 21.51
CA PHE A 23 17.18 -5.34 22.42
C PHE A 23 18.46 -5.18 23.25
N HIS A 24 19.04 -3.99 23.32
CA HIS A 24 20.35 -3.77 23.95
C HIS A 24 20.37 -4.23 25.42
N THR A 25 19.26 -4.06 26.16
CA THR A 25 19.11 -4.49 27.57
C THR A 25 19.21 -6.00 27.76
N GLN A 26 18.82 -6.79 26.76
CA GLN A 26 18.88 -8.26 26.81
C GLN A 26 20.22 -8.80 26.30
N LEU A 27 20.84 -8.14 25.32
CA LEU A 27 22.11 -8.60 24.74
C LEU A 27 23.33 -8.20 25.58
N VAL A 28 23.35 -6.97 26.12
CA VAL A 28 24.52 -6.44 26.84
C VAL A 28 24.05 -5.62 28.06
N PRO A 29 23.81 -6.27 29.21
CA PRO A 29 23.32 -5.61 30.42
C PRO A 29 24.26 -4.51 30.97
N SER A 30 25.53 -4.53 30.59
CA SER A 30 26.58 -3.61 31.03
C SER A 30 26.73 -2.36 30.16
N LEU A 31 25.97 -2.24 29.06
CA LEU A 31 26.07 -1.10 28.15
C LEU A 31 25.13 0.02 28.62
N SER A 32 25.69 1.02 29.31
CA SER A 32 24.96 2.21 29.74
C SER A 32 24.72 3.17 28.57
N LEU A 33 23.63 2.93 27.83
CA LEU A 33 23.13 3.89 26.85
C LEU A 33 22.41 5.06 27.56
N PRO A 34 22.43 6.26 26.99
CA PRO A 34 21.70 7.40 27.56
C PRO A 34 20.18 7.20 27.46
N ALA A 35 19.46 7.59 28.52
CA ALA A 35 18.02 7.32 28.73
C ALA A 35 17.08 7.84 27.62
N TRP A 36 17.52 8.79 26.79
CA TRP A 36 16.71 9.28 25.65
C TRP A 36 16.63 8.27 24.51
N ILE A 37 17.58 7.33 24.40
CA ILE A 37 17.56 6.29 23.37
C ILE A 37 16.36 5.36 23.58
N ASP A 38 16.03 5.02 24.83
CA ASP A 38 14.88 4.17 25.14
C ASP A 38 13.55 4.80 24.74
N GLN A 39 13.48 6.14 24.73
CA GLN A 39 12.28 6.88 24.33
C GLN A 39 12.16 6.98 22.80
N ILE A 40 13.28 7.11 22.10
CA ILE A 40 13.31 7.32 20.65
C ILE A 40 13.35 6.00 19.87
N ALA A 41 13.99 4.96 20.41
CA ALA A 41 14.10 3.65 19.78
C ALA A 41 12.75 3.06 19.32
N PRO A 42 11.62 3.17 20.05
CA PRO A 42 10.35 2.64 19.57
C PRO A 42 9.62 3.52 18.55
N LEU A 43 10.03 4.79 18.34
CA LEU A 43 9.31 5.72 17.44
C LEU A 43 9.22 5.20 16.00
N PRO A 44 10.29 4.72 15.34
CA PRO A 44 10.21 4.20 13.99
C PRO A 44 9.24 3.01 13.85
N TRP A 45 9.17 2.16 14.88
CA TRP A 45 8.21 1.06 14.92
C TRP A 45 6.77 1.55 14.97
N TRP A 46 6.46 2.49 15.87
CA TRP A 46 5.12 3.05 15.96
C TRP A 46 4.74 3.85 14.71
N CYS A 47 5.68 4.54 14.06
CA CYS A 47 5.46 5.18 12.76
C CYS A 47 5.09 4.15 11.69
N LEU A 48 5.76 2.99 11.65
CA LEU A 48 5.44 1.93 10.70
C LEU A 48 4.04 1.35 10.95
N VAL A 49 3.69 1.10 12.22
CA VAL A 49 2.38 0.56 12.61
C VAL A 49 1.25 1.55 12.29
N THR A 50 1.42 2.82 12.64
CA THR A 50 0.43 3.87 12.35
C THR A 50 0.25 4.09 10.86
N PHE A 51 1.35 4.14 10.10
CA PHE A 51 1.31 4.22 8.65
C PHE A 51 0.64 3.01 8.02
N GLY A 52 0.94 1.80 8.49
CA GLY A 52 0.31 0.56 8.03
C GLY A 52 -1.20 0.56 8.28
N SER A 53 -1.64 0.87 9.49
CA SER A 53 -3.06 0.96 9.86
C SER A 53 -3.78 2.05 9.06
N TYR A 54 -3.16 3.20 8.85
CA TYR A 54 -3.72 4.28 8.04
C TYR A 54 -3.88 3.87 6.57
N SER A 55 -2.84 3.26 5.98
CA SER A 55 -2.88 2.77 4.61
C SER A 55 -3.99 1.72 4.43
N LEU A 56 -4.08 0.76 5.35
CA LEU A 56 -5.11 -0.28 5.30
C LEU A 56 -6.52 0.29 5.49
N GLY A 57 -6.69 1.26 6.41
CA GLY A 57 -7.95 1.95 6.62
C GLY A 57 -8.37 2.78 5.42
N SER A 58 -7.44 3.47 4.76
CA SER A 58 -7.70 4.23 3.54
C SER A 58 -8.14 3.33 2.38
N ILE A 59 -7.45 2.21 2.17
CA ILE A 59 -7.83 1.21 1.16
C ILE A 59 -9.18 0.58 1.51
N GLY A 60 -9.40 0.23 2.79
CA GLY A 60 -10.68 -0.31 3.26
C GLY A 60 -11.84 0.66 3.06
N PHE A 61 -11.65 1.94 3.36
CA PHE A 61 -12.64 2.97 3.11
C PHE A 61 -12.91 3.17 1.62
N ALA A 62 -11.87 3.16 0.78
CA ALA A 62 -12.01 3.21 -0.67
C ALA A 62 -12.74 1.99 -1.21
N LEU A 63 -12.52 0.81 -0.63
CA LEU A 63 -13.21 -0.42 -0.98
C LEU A 63 -14.70 -0.37 -0.64
N VAL A 64 -15.03 0.07 0.57
CA VAL A 64 -16.42 0.26 1.03
C VAL A 64 -17.12 1.37 0.24
N SER A 65 -16.37 2.39 -0.16
CA SER A 65 -16.88 3.55 -0.88
C SER A 65 -16.76 3.41 -2.40
N PHE A 66 -16.37 2.25 -2.95
CA PHE A 66 -16.54 1.99 -4.37
C PHE A 66 -18.03 2.14 -4.64
N PRO A 67 -18.46 3.20 -5.36
CA PRO A 67 -19.83 3.28 -5.76
C PRO A 67 -20.05 2.04 -6.62
N ASP A 68 -21.01 1.19 -6.25
CA ASP A 68 -21.61 0.24 -7.18
C ASP A 68 -21.77 1.01 -8.49
N ALA A 69 -21.17 0.50 -9.59
CA ALA A 69 -21.07 1.20 -10.86
C ALA A 69 -22.38 1.99 -11.07
N PRO A 70 -22.32 3.33 -11.03
CA PRO A 70 -23.54 4.10 -10.85
C PRO A 70 -24.49 3.71 -11.97
N LYS A 71 -25.76 3.45 -11.65
CA LYS A 71 -26.74 2.99 -12.65
C LYS A 71 -26.67 3.82 -13.94
N SER A 72 -26.42 5.12 -13.81
CA SER A 72 -26.20 6.03 -14.94
C SER A 72 -25.05 5.64 -15.87
N ALA A 73 -23.93 5.11 -15.35
CA ALA A 73 -22.82 4.61 -16.16
C ALA A 73 -23.22 3.32 -16.89
N PHE A 74 -23.93 2.40 -16.22
CA PHE A 74 -24.46 1.19 -16.84
C PHE A 74 -25.47 1.53 -17.96
N ASP A 75 -26.40 2.45 -17.69
CA ASP A 75 -27.42 2.89 -18.64
C ASP A 75 -26.79 3.60 -19.84
N SER A 76 -25.76 4.44 -19.63
CA SER A 76 -25.03 5.10 -20.72
C SER A 76 -24.31 4.10 -21.62
N LEU A 77 -23.63 3.11 -21.03
CA LEU A 77 -22.92 2.06 -21.79
C LEU A 77 -23.91 1.18 -22.56
N MET A 78 -25.06 0.85 -21.98
CA MET A 78 -26.09 0.07 -22.68
C MET A 78 -26.66 0.84 -23.88
N THR A 79 -26.88 2.15 -23.70
CA THR A 79 -27.33 3.03 -24.78
C THR A 79 -26.30 3.09 -25.93
N GLU A 80 -25.01 3.20 -25.60
CA GLU A 80 -23.93 3.16 -26.60
C GLU A 80 -23.88 1.81 -27.34
N ILE A 81 -24.13 0.70 -26.65
CA ILE A 81 -24.20 -0.64 -27.26
C ILE A 81 -25.37 -0.73 -28.24
N ASP A 82 -26.55 -0.25 -27.87
CA ASP A 82 -27.73 -0.28 -28.75
C ASP A 82 -27.53 0.58 -30.00
N MET A 83 -26.91 1.76 -29.84
CA MET A 83 -26.54 2.62 -30.98
C MET A 83 -25.54 1.92 -31.91
N ALA A 84 -24.50 1.29 -31.34
CA ALA A 84 -23.50 0.56 -32.12
C ALA A 84 -24.13 -0.65 -32.85
N ARG A 85 -25.03 -1.39 -32.20
CA ARG A 85 -25.79 -2.49 -32.84
C ARG A 85 -26.61 -1.97 -34.01
N ALA A 86 -27.34 -0.87 -33.85
CA ALA A 86 -28.14 -0.28 -34.91
C ALA A 86 -27.30 0.20 -36.11
N GLU A 87 -26.11 0.76 -35.86
CA GLU A 87 -25.17 1.12 -36.94
C GLU A 87 -24.60 -0.11 -37.66
N LEU A 88 -24.26 -1.17 -36.93
CA LEU A 88 -23.76 -2.40 -37.52
C LEU A 88 -24.83 -3.10 -38.36
N SER A 89 -26.09 -3.13 -37.90
CA SER A 89 -27.21 -3.64 -38.69
C SER A 89 -27.44 -2.82 -39.97
N LYS A 90 -27.30 -1.48 -39.92
CA LYS A 90 -27.34 -0.63 -41.13
C LYS A 90 -26.21 -0.92 -42.10
N LYS A 91 -25.05 -1.37 -41.60
CA LYS A 91 -23.90 -1.80 -42.42
C LYS A 91 -24.01 -3.25 -42.91
N GLY A 92 -25.15 -3.92 -42.68
CA GLY A 92 -25.42 -5.27 -43.17
C GLY A 92 -24.76 -6.39 -42.36
N VAL A 93 -24.28 -6.09 -41.15
CA VAL A 93 -23.76 -7.09 -40.22
C VAL A 93 -24.91 -7.57 -39.35
N ASP A 94 -25.19 -8.88 -39.35
CA ASP A 94 -26.17 -9.50 -38.47
C ASP A 94 -25.63 -9.50 -37.03
N VAL A 95 -26.33 -8.80 -36.14
CA VAL A 95 -25.99 -8.68 -34.72
C VAL A 95 -27.20 -9.15 -33.91
N SER A 96 -27.55 -10.42 -34.08
CA SER A 96 -28.48 -11.16 -33.23
C SER A 96 -27.87 -11.36 -31.84
#